data_AF-R7XHV3-F1
#
_entry.id   AF-R7XHV3-F1
#
_cell.length_a   1.000
_cell.length_b   1.000
_cell.length_c   1.000
_cell.angle_alpha   90.00
_cell.angle_beta   90.00
_cell.angle_gamma   90.00
#
_symmetry.space_group_name_H-M   'P 1'
#
loop_
_entity.id
_entity.type
_entity.pdbx_description
1 polymer ?
#
loop_
_entity_poly.entity_id
_entity_poly.type
_entity_poly.pdbx_seq_one_letter_code
_entity_poly.pdbx_strand_id
1 'polypeptide(L)'
;MAPTLGGIKVDPHGDHWLYLLGKGAKAGKVALPPLARIALDRYLVERGLPVTPARWDPHTTLIGSLGQEPAAGITGTRLWGVLRRFFVHAADLIQAAHPAAAEKCGRPAPIGGGTLTQRARWRAARN
;
A
#
# COMPACT_ATOMS: atom_id res chain seq x y z
N MET A 1 -0.83 8.84 11.09
CA MET A 1 0.45 9.37 10.57
C MET A 1 0.77 8.65 9.28
N ALA A 2 1.19 9.35 8.24
CA ALA A 2 1.54 8.72 6.97
C ALA A 2 2.95 8.08 7.07
N PRO A 3 3.20 6.96 6.37
CA PRO A 3 4.56 6.44 6.25
C PRO A 3 5.48 7.47 5.60
N THR A 4 6.73 7.56 6.05
CA THR A 4 7.76 8.45 5.48
C THR A 4 8.97 7.65 5.01
N LEU A 5 9.81 8.27 4.17
CA LEU A 5 11.06 7.66 3.69
C LEU A 5 12.04 7.33 4.83
N GLY A 6 12.04 8.13 5.90
CA GLY A 6 12.82 7.86 7.12
C GLY A 6 12.38 6.58 7.87
N GLY A 7 11.21 6.03 7.55
CA GLY A 7 10.74 4.76 8.10
C GLY A 7 11.39 3.53 7.47
N ILE A 8 12.11 3.67 6.36
CA ILE A 8 12.80 2.57 5.69
C ILE A 8 14.18 2.39 6.32
N LYS A 9 14.47 1.18 6.81
CA LYS A 9 15.77 0.82 7.36
C LYS A 9 16.29 -0.46 6.74
N VAL A 10 17.60 -0.55 6.64
CA VAL A 10 18.32 -1.78 6.28
C VAL A 10 18.69 -2.47 7.57
N ASP A 11 18.43 -3.77 7.68
CA ASP A 11 18.91 -4.56 8.80
C ASP A 11 20.36 -5.05 8.57
N PRO A 12 21.00 -5.68 9.57
CA PRO A 12 22.37 -6.17 9.43
C PRO A 12 22.56 -7.24 8.34
N HIS A 13 21.49 -7.89 7.89
CA HIS A 13 21.52 -8.89 6.82
C HIS A 13 21.33 -8.27 5.44
N GLY A 14 21.12 -6.95 5.36
CA GLY A 14 20.88 -6.23 4.10
C GLY A 14 19.40 -6.20 3.71
N ASP A 15 18.49 -6.73 4.54
CA ASP A 15 17.08 -6.73 4.23
C ASP A 15 16.47 -5.34 4.50
N HIS A 16 15.66 -4.88 3.55
CA HIS A 16 14.94 -3.62 3.69
C HIS A 16 13.63 -3.82 4.45
N TRP A 17 13.37 -2.92 5.38
CA TRP A 17 12.18 -2.96 6.21
C TRP A 17 11.56 -1.57 6.34
N LEU A 18 10.24 -1.50 6.17
CA LEU A 18 9.46 -0.31 6.45
C LEU A 18 8.87 -0.40 7.86
N TYR A 19 9.27 0.54 8.70
CA TYR A 19 8.76 0.73 10.05
C TYR A 19 7.57 1.69 9.99
N LEU A 20 6.44 1.24 10.52
CA LEU A 20 5.17 1.96 10.52
C LEU A 20 4.65 2.12 11.93
N LEU A 21 4.07 3.28 12.23
CA LEU A 21 3.24 3.46 13.42
C LEU A 21 1.77 3.33 13.01
N GLY A 22 1.16 2.21 13.42
CA GLY A 22 -0.24 1.90 13.11
C GLY A 22 -1.24 2.58 14.05
N LYS A 23 -2.53 2.32 13.79
CA LYS A 23 -3.63 2.77 14.66
C LYS A 23 -3.42 2.24 16.08
N GLY A 24 -3.45 3.14 17.08
CA GLY A 24 -3.17 2.82 18.48
C GLY A 24 -1.68 2.83 18.84
N ALA A 25 -0.84 3.54 18.09
CA ALA A 25 0.60 3.67 18.31
C ALA A 25 1.39 2.35 18.27
N LYS A 26 0.80 1.28 17.72
CA LYS A 26 1.47 -0.01 17.57
C LYS A 26 2.50 0.06 16.44
N ALA A 27 3.75 -0.22 16.77
CA ALA A 27 4.81 -0.37 15.78
C ALA A 27 4.54 -1.62 14.94
N GLY A 28 4.50 -1.44 13.62
CA GLY A 28 4.46 -2.49 12.62
C GLY A 28 5.74 -2.46 11.79
N LYS A 29 6.20 -3.64 11.37
CA LYS A 29 7.37 -3.80 10.51
C LYS A 29 6.96 -4.61 9.29
N VAL A 30 7.21 -4.09 8.09
CA VAL A 30 6.86 -4.73 6.82
C VAL A 30 8.13 -4.91 6.00
N ALA A 31 8.35 -6.11 5.45
CA ALA A 31 9.49 -6.36 4.58
C ALA A 31 9.35 -5.61 3.26
N LEU A 32 10.43 -4.99 2.79
CA LEU A 32 10.58 -4.47 1.43
C LEU A 32 11.47 -5.44 0.64
N PRO A 33 10.89 -6.48 0.00
CA PRO A 33 11.68 -7.34 -0.88
C PRO A 33 12.27 -6.53 -2.06
N PRO A 34 13.29 -7.06 -2.75
CA PRO A 34 13.96 -6.36 -3.86
C PRO A 34 12.99 -5.81 -4.92
N LEU A 35 11.93 -6.55 -5.25
CA LEU A 35 10.90 -6.09 -6.19
C LEU A 35 10.17 -4.82 -5.68
N ALA A 36 9.84 -4.77 -4.40
CA ALA A 36 9.20 -3.60 -3.79
C ALA A 36 10.16 -2.41 -3.77
N ARG A 37 11.46 -2.65 -3.57
CA ARG A 37 12.48 -1.60 -3.65
C ARG A 37 12.60 -1.00 -5.04
N ILE A 38 12.63 -1.84 -6.09
CA ILE A 38 12.68 -1.38 -7.48
C ILE A 38 11.42 -0.55 -7.82
N ALA A 39 10.25 -1.01 -7.37
CA ALA A 39 9.00 -0.26 -7.57
C ALA A 39 9.03 1.10 -6.85
N LEU A 40 9.58 1.16 -5.64
CA LEU A 40 9.78 2.40 -4.91
C LEU A 40 10.73 3.35 -5.63
N ASP A 41 11.87 2.85 -6.14
CA ASP A 41 12.84 3.69 -6.84
C ASP A 41 12.22 4.33 -8.09
N ARG A 42 11.44 3.55 -8.88
CA ARG A 42 10.68 4.06 -10.03
C ARG A 42 9.70 5.15 -9.61
N TYR A 43 8.95 4.91 -8.55
CA TYR A 43 7.98 5.87 -8.01
C TYR A 43 8.66 7.17 -7.52
N LEU A 44 9.85 7.08 -6.91
CA LEU A 44 10.60 8.27 -6.48
C LEU A 44 11.09 9.09 -7.68
N VAL A 45 11.54 8.45 -8.76
CA VAL A 45 11.89 9.13 -10.01
C VAL A 45 10.69 9.87 -10.60
N GLU A 46 9.52 9.23 -10.65
CA GLU A 46 8.27 9.86 -11.10
C GLU A 46 7.87 11.08 -10.25
N ARG A 47 8.27 11.10 -8.96
CA ARG A 47 8.08 12.24 -8.06
C ARG A 47 9.18 13.30 -8.13
N GLY A 48 10.24 13.09 -8.90
CA GLY A 48 11.41 13.97 -8.91
C GLY A 48 12.21 13.92 -7.60
N LEU A 49 12.09 12.83 -6.82
CA LEU A 49 12.80 12.62 -5.57
C LEU A 49 14.06 11.78 -5.79
N PRO A 50 15.10 11.95 -4.96
CA PRO A 50 16.31 11.13 -5.05
C PRO A 50 16.01 9.67 -4.70
N VAL A 51 16.58 8.72 -5.45
CA VAL A 51 16.47 7.28 -5.18
C VAL A 51 17.52 6.77 -4.18
N THR A 52 18.54 7.58 -3.89
CA THR A 52 19.61 7.23 -2.96
C THR A 52 19.17 7.51 -1.52
N PRO A 53 19.14 6.50 -0.62
CA PRO A 53 18.64 6.67 0.75
C PRO A 53 19.32 7.78 1.56
N ALA A 54 20.63 7.97 1.37
CA ALA A 54 21.39 9.01 2.05
C ALA A 54 20.97 10.45 1.68
N ARG A 55 20.18 10.62 0.61
CA ARG A 55 19.66 11.91 0.14
C ARG A 55 18.18 12.10 0.45
N TRP A 56 17.54 11.13 1.10
CA TRP A 56 16.13 11.24 1.46
C TRP A 56 15.94 12.22 2.61
N ASP A 57 14.97 13.11 2.48
CA ASP A 57 14.43 13.83 3.64
C ASP A 57 13.56 12.83 4.45
N PRO A 58 13.89 12.56 5.72
CA PRO A 58 13.18 11.59 6.55
C PRO A 58 11.71 11.95 6.82
N HIS A 59 11.32 13.22 6.65
CA HIS A 59 9.94 13.69 6.77
C HIS A 59 9.12 13.54 5.49
N THR A 60 9.77 13.26 4.35
CA THR A 60 9.09 13.08 3.07
C THR A 60 8.13 11.88 3.15
N THR A 61 6.87 12.12 2.80
CA THR A 61 5.82 11.10 2.78
C THR A 61 6.15 10.02 1.74
N LEU A 62 6.03 8.76 2.13
CA LEU A 62 6.36 7.61 1.29
C LEU A 62 5.45 7.56 0.06
N ILE A 63 4.15 7.83 0.25
CA ILE A 63 3.18 7.91 -0.83
C ILE A 63 2.57 9.31 -0.82
N GLY A 64 2.86 10.08 -1.88
CA GLY A 64 2.30 11.41 -2.08
C GLY A 64 0.80 11.37 -2.41
N SER A 65 0.12 12.48 -2.14
CA SER A 65 -1.28 12.67 -2.48
C SER A 65 -1.46 12.65 -4.00
N LEU A 66 -2.53 12.01 -4.46
CA LEU A 66 -2.89 11.94 -5.88
C LEU A 66 -3.60 13.21 -6.33
N GLY A 67 -3.00 14.38 -6.16
CA GLY A 67 -3.62 15.69 -6.45
C GLY A 67 -2.59 16.82 -6.50
N GLN A 68 -3.03 18.05 -6.23
CA GLN A 68 -2.20 19.25 -6.40
C GLN A 68 -0.99 19.33 -5.44
N GLU A 69 -1.02 18.62 -4.30
CA GLU A 69 0.04 18.67 -3.29
C GLU A 69 0.68 17.29 -3.05
N PRO A 70 1.66 16.88 -3.87
CA PRO A 70 2.36 15.60 -3.73
C PRO A 70 3.25 15.53 -2.48
N ALA A 71 3.50 16.65 -1.80
CA ALA A 71 4.19 16.70 -0.52
C ALA A 71 3.31 16.14 0.62
N ALA A 72 2.00 16.37 0.54
CA ALA A 72 1.04 15.78 1.48
C ALA A 72 0.93 14.27 1.25
N GLY A 73 0.74 13.51 2.33
CA GLY A 73 0.57 12.06 2.24
C GLY A 73 -0.81 11.68 1.69
N ILE A 74 -0.91 10.57 0.97
CA ILE A 74 -2.22 10.05 0.54
C ILE A 74 -3.10 9.71 1.75
N THR A 75 -4.37 10.09 1.70
CA THR A 75 -5.34 9.71 2.74
C THR A 75 -5.81 8.27 2.54
N GLY A 76 -6.16 7.57 3.63
CA GLY A 76 -6.68 6.20 3.57
C GLY A 76 -7.93 6.09 2.69
N THR A 77 -8.81 7.08 2.74
CA THR A 77 -10.02 7.14 1.88
C THR A 77 -9.66 7.23 0.40
N ARG A 78 -8.67 8.05 0.04
CA ARG A 78 -8.25 8.22 -1.36
C ARG A 78 -7.54 6.99 -1.88
N LEU A 79 -6.66 6.39 -1.08
CA LEU A 79 -6.01 5.13 -1.40
C LEU A 79 -7.06 4.02 -1.61
N TRP A 80 -8.07 3.95 -0.74
CA TRP A 80 -9.16 3.00 -0.89
C TRP A 80 -9.95 3.20 -2.18
N GLY A 81 -10.26 4.45 -2.54
CA GLY A 81 -10.95 4.76 -3.80
C GLY A 81 -10.18 4.27 -5.04
N VAL A 82 -8.85 4.43 -5.03
CA VAL A 82 -7.97 3.96 -6.11
C VAL A 82 -7.94 2.43 -6.18
N LEU A 83 -7.72 1.76 -5.06
CA LEU A 83 -7.71 0.30 -5.00
C LEU A 83 -9.06 -0.29 -5.43
N ARG A 84 -10.17 0.28 -4.97
CA ARG A 84 -11.51 -0.16 -5.37
C ARG A 84 -11.71 -0.04 -6.87
N ARG A 85 -11.32 1.09 -7.48
CA ARG A 85 -11.41 1.29 -8.94
C ARG A 85 -10.56 0.28 -9.71
N PHE A 86 -9.33 0.03 -9.26
CA PHE A 86 -8.44 -0.95 -9.86
C PHE A 86 -9.05 -2.36 -9.84
N PHE A 87 -9.53 -2.83 -8.68
CA PHE A 87 -10.07 -4.17 -8.56
C PHE A 87 -11.40 -4.36 -9.31
N VAL A 88 -12.25 -3.34 -9.35
CA VAL A 88 -13.47 -3.38 -10.18
C VAL A 88 -13.10 -3.48 -11.66
N HIS A 89 -12.15 -2.66 -12.13
CA HIS A 89 -11.72 -2.72 -13.53
C HIS A 89 -11.05 -4.07 -13.87
N ALA A 90 -10.23 -4.61 -12.98
CA ALA A 90 -9.65 -5.93 -13.15
C ALA A 90 -10.71 -7.05 -13.18
N ALA A 91 -11.78 -6.93 -12.38
CA ALA A 91 -12.90 -7.86 -12.41
C ALA A 91 -13.57 -7.90 -13.78
N ASP A 92 -13.81 -6.72 -14.38
CA ASP A 92 -14.42 -6.62 -15.71
C ASP A 92 -13.55 -7.29 -16.78
N LEU A 93 -12.22 -7.12 -16.71
CA LEU A 93 -11.28 -7.71 -17.67
C LEU A 93 -11.18 -9.23 -17.56
N ILE A 94 -11.23 -9.79 -16.35
CA ILE A 94 -11.07 -11.23 -16.13
C ILE A 94 -12.39 -11.99 -16.11
N GLN A 95 -13.54 -11.32 -16.16
CA GLN A 95 -14.88 -11.92 -16.02
C GLN A 95 -15.10 -13.09 -16.98
N ALA A 96 -14.67 -12.95 -18.24
CA ALA A 96 -14.87 -13.97 -19.26
C ALA A 96 -13.99 -15.22 -19.04
N ALA A 97 -12.77 -15.05 -18.52
CA ALA A 97 -11.82 -16.14 -18.32
C ALA A 97 -11.93 -16.79 -16.93
N HIS A 98 -12.23 -15.99 -15.90
CA HIS A 98 -12.16 -16.38 -14.49
C HIS A 98 -13.28 -15.74 -13.65
N PRO A 99 -14.54 -16.17 -13.82
CA PRO A 99 -15.70 -15.53 -13.19
C PRO A 99 -15.64 -15.54 -11.65
N ALA A 100 -15.16 -16.63 -11.04
CA ALA A 100 -15.00 -16.71 -9.58
C ALA A 100 -13.94 -15.73 -9.01
N ALA A 101 -12.91 -15.40 -9.80
CA ALA A 101 -11.91 -14.41 -9.41
C ALA A 101 -12.43 -12.98 -9.61
N ALA A 102 -13.21 -12.75 -10.67
CA ALA A 102 -13.86 -11.47 -10.94
C ALA A 102 -14.85 -11.08 -9.84
N GLU A 103 -15.66 -12.02 -9.34
CA GLU A 103 -16.56 -11.75 -8.21
C GLU A 103 -15.81 -11.28 -6.94
N LYS A 104 -14.64 -11.89 -6.67
CA LYS A 104 -13.79 -11.49 -5.54
C LYS A 104 -13.19 -10.11 -5.75
N CYS A 105 -12.76 -9.78 -6.96
CA CYS A 105 -12.21 -8.47 -7.30
C CYS A 105 -13.28 -7.37 -7.30
N GLY A 106 -14.51 -7.66 -7.77
CA GLY A 106 -15.62 -6.70 -7.82
C GLY A 106 -16.18 -6.29 -6.45
N ARG A 107 -15.85 -7.03 -5.38
CA ARG A 107 -16.24 -6.73 -4.00
C ARG A 107 -15.02 -6.61 -3.08
N PRO A 108 -14.13 -5.62 -3.32
CA PRO A 108 -12.95 -5.48 -2.50
C PRO A 108 -13.38 -4.99 -1.10
N ALA A 109 -12.83 -5.58 -0.04
CA ALA A 109 -13.15 -5.23 1.34
C ALA A 109 -12.39 -3.98 1.80
N PRO A 110 -13.02 -3.07 2.58
CA PRO A 110 -12.42 -1.79 2.94
C PRO A 110 -11.18 -1.94 3.82
N ILE A 111 -10.18 -1.10 3.56
CA ILE A 111 -9.00 -0.97 4.41
C ILE A 111 -9.36 -0.22 5.71
N GLY A 112 -9.70 -0.96 6.76
CA GLY A 112 -9.78 -0.43 8.13
C GLY A 112 -11.16 -0.10 8.70
N GLY A 113 -12.21 -0.85 8.33
CA GLY A 113 -13.56 -0.64 8.86
C GLY A 113 -14.51 -1.84 8.79
N GLY A 114 -14.00 -3.08 8.78
CA GLY A 114 -14.87 -4.26 8.84
C GLY A 114 -15.32 -4.54 10.27
N THR A 115 -16.62 -4.41 10.54
CA THR A 115 -17.27 -5.04 11.70
C THR A 115 -16.93 -6.53 11.74
N LEU A 116 -16.91 -7.13 12.94
CA LEU A 116 -16.52 -8.53 13.21
C LEU A 116 -17.15 -9.55 12.22
N THR A 117 -18.34 -9.24 11.72
CA THR A 117 -19.10 -10.02 10.73
C THR A 117 -18.40 -10.15 9.36
N GLN A 118 -17.67 -9.12 8.92
CA GLN A 118 -16.98 -9.14 7.62
C GLN A 118 -15.69 -9.97 7.68
N ARG A 119 -14.99 -10.01 8.83
CA ARG A 119 -13.79 -10.82 9.04
C ARG A 119 -14.09 -12.32 9.15
N ALA A 120 -15.28 -12.68 9.63
CA ALA A 120 -15.71 -14.08 9.73
C ALA A 120 -15.95 -14.72 8.35
N ARG A 121 -16.59 -13.99 7.41
CA ARG A 121 -16.86 -14.50 6.06
C ARG A 121 -15.59 -14.81 5.25
N TRP A 122 -14.51 -14.05 5.46
CA TRP A 122 -13.21 -14.31 4.81
C TRP A 122 -12.44 -15.52 5.38
N ARG A 123 -12.79 -16.00 6.57
CA ARG A 123 -12.21 -17.24 7.13
C ARG A 123 -12.94 -18.49 6.68
N ALA A 124 -14.25 -18.40 6.43
CA ALA A 124 -15.05 -19.52 5.96
C ALA A 124 -14.79 -19.89 4.49
N ALA A 125 -14.39 -18.94 3.64
CA ALA A 125 -14.11 -19.19 2.21
C ALA A 125 -12.68 -19.69 1.91
N ARG A 126 -11.97 -20.19 2.93
CA ARG A 126 -10.62 -20.78 2.82
C ARG A 126 -10.58 -22.29 3.07
N ASN A 127 -11.74 -22.94 3.19
CA ASN A 127 -11.87 -24.38 3.20
C ASN A 127 -12.74 -24.81 2.03
#